data_AF-A0A392SPE8-F1
#
_entry.id   AF-A0A392SPE8-F1
#
_cell.length_a   1.000
_cell.length_b   1.000
_cell.length_c   1.000
_cell.angle_alpha   90.00
_cell.angle_beta   90.00
_cell.angle_gamma   90.00
#
_symmetry.space_group_name_H-M   'P 1'
#
loop_
_entity.id
_entity.type
_entity.pdbx_description
1 polymer ?
#
loop_
_entity_poly.entity_id
_entity_poly.type
_entity_poly.pdbx_seq_one_letter_code
_entity_poly.pdbx_strand_id
1 'polypeptide(L)' 'MTGDSLDDDGSSFPRPVPNICLPAEVLRGVKDLAPEDALNKLLSSYGAYIPTAADREKALQLEQEE' A
#
# COMPACT_ATOMS: atom_id res chain seq x y z
N MET A 1 33.34 -26.14 1.91
CA MET A 1 34.05 -25.03 2.58
C MET A 1 32.96 -24.15 3.18
N THR A 2 32.88 -24.15 4.50
CA THR A 2 31.84 -23.53 5.32
C THR A 2 31.84 -22.01 5.11
N GLY A 3 30.74 -21.48 4.57
CA GLY A 3 30.43 -20.05 4.58
C GLY A 3 29.66 -19.75 5.86
N ASP A 4 30.44 -19.43 6.87
CA ASP A 4 30.05 -19.15 8.25
C ASP A 4 29.18 -17.88 8.40
N SER A 5 28.22 -18.02 9.31
CA SER A 5 27.50 -17.01 10.09
C SER A 5 26.91 -15.78 9.40
N LEU A 6 25.57 -15.81 9.24
CA LEU A 6 24.80 -14.61 9.52
C LEU A 6 24.22 -14.80 10.92
N ASP A 7 24.91 -14.26 11.92
CA ASP A 7 24.33 -13.96 13.22
C ASP A 7 23.17 -12.98 12.99
N ASP A 8 22.00 -13.50 12.59
CA ASP A 8 20.74 -12.78 12.70
C ASP A 8 20.37 -12.78 14.18
N ASP A 9 21.02 -11.87 14.91
CA ASP A 9 20.64 -11.45 16.23
C ASP A 9 19.12 -11.31 16.26
N GLY A 10 18.48 -12.13 17.11
CA GLY A 10 17.02 -12.27 17.24
C GLY A 10 16.30 -11.02 17.72
N SER A 11 16.81 -9.84 17.41
CA SER A 11 16.10 -8.58 17.43
C SER A 11 15.46 -8.34 16.07
N SER A 12 14.34 -9.01 15.82
CA SER A 12 13.34 -8.52 14.88
C SER A 12 12.79 -7.21 15.43
N PHE A 13 13.56 -6.14 15.29
CA PHE A 13 13.07 -4.79 15.51
C PHE A 13 11.82 -4.65 14.64
N PRO A 14 10.64 -4.32 15.22
CA PRO A 14 9.45 -4.14 14.43
C PRO A 14 9.78 -3.04 13.41
N ARG A 15 9.73 -3.39 12.12
CA ARG A 15 9.93 -2.40 11.06
C ARG A 15 9.01 -1.22 11.38
N PRO A 16 9.51 0.02 11.36
CA PRO A 16 8.67 1.16 11.66
C PRO A 16 7.46 1.08 10.74
N VAL A 17 6.26 1.04 11.33
CA VAL A 17 5.02 1.03 10.55
C VAL A 17 5.11 2.23 9.62
N PRO A 18 5.10 2.04 8.29
CA PRO A 18 5.22 3.16 7.38
C PRO A 18 4.06 4.10 7.67
N ASN A 19 4.37 5.26 8.24
CA ASN A 19 3.37 6.23 8.63
C ASN A 19 3.07 7.09 7.40
N ILE A 20 1.88 6.92 6.85
CA ILE A 20 1.40 7.75 5.75
C ILE A 20 0.80 9.04 6.33
N CYS A 21 1.37 10.18 5.96
CA CYS A 21 0.81 11.47 6.34
C CYS A 21 -0.25 11.87 5.31
N LEU A 22 -1.52 11.88 5.73
CA LEU A 22 -2.62 12.40 4.92
C LEU A 22 -2.79 13.91 5.15
N PRO A 23 -3.25 14.68 4.14
CA PRO A 23 -3.58 16.09 4.33
C PRO A 23 -4.61 16.30 5.44
N ALA A 24 -4.48 17.40 6.19
CA ALA A 24 -5.37 17.70 7.31
C ALA A 24 -6.85 17.79 6.91
N GLU A 25 -7.13 18.25 5.68
CA GLU A 25 -8.48 18.31 5.12
C GLU A 25 -9.09 16.91 4.94
N VAL A 26 -8.28 15.95 4.49
CA VAL A 26 -8.69 14.55 4.33
C VAL A 26 -8.96 13.93 5.70
N LEU A 27 -8.04 14.11 6.65
CA LEU A 27 -8.19 13.63 8.03
C LEU A 27 -9.45 14.18 8.68
N ARG A 28 -9.74 15.47 8.50
CA ARG A 28 -10.97 16.11 8.99
C ARG A 28 -12.21 15.51 8.35
N GLY A 29 -12.14 15.16 7.06
CA GLY A 29 -13.24 14.55 6.32
C GLY A 29 -13.53 13.09 6.68
N VAL A 30 -12.57 12.37 7.26
CA VAL A 30 -12.71 10.95 7.66
C VAL A 30 -12.76 10.72 9.16
N LYS A 31 -12.50 11.75 9.98
CA LYS A 31 -12.43 11.68 11.44
C LYS A 31 -13.67 11.06 12.10
N ASP A 32 -14.85 11.41 11.61
CA ASP A 32 -16.13 11.02 12.20
C ASP A 32 -16.79 9.85 11.46
N LEU A 33 -16.09 9.23 10.52
CA LEU A 33 -16.59 8.12 9.71
C LEU A 33 -16.18 6.76 10.31
N ALA A 34 -16.97 5.73 10.03
CA ALA A 34 -16.54 4.36 10.28
C ALA A 34 -15.29 4.04 9.43
N PRO A 35 -14.43 3.11 9.88
CA PRO A 35 -13.18 2.78 9.17
C PRO A 35 -13.40 2.41 7.70
N GLU A 36 -14.47 1.66 7.40
CA GLU A 36 -14.84 1.26 6.05
C GLU A 36 -15.29 2.44 5.19
N ASP A 37 -16.12 3.33 5.74
CA ASP A 37 -16.57 4.56 5.06
C ASP A 37 -15.42 5.55 4.83
N ALA A 38 -14.52 5.68 5.81
CA ALA A 38 -13.31 6.48 5.70
C ALA A 38 -12.43 6.00 4.55
N LEU A 39 -12.21 4.68 4.45
CA LEU A 39 -11.45 4.07 3.36
C LEU A 39 -12.15 4.27 2.02
N ASN A 40 -13.46 3.99 1.92
CA ASN A 40 -14.23 4.19 0.68
C ASN A 40 -14.20 5.64 0.21
N LYS A 41 -14.30 6.61 1.12
CA LYS A 41 -14.20 8.03 0.80
C LYS A 41 -12.80 8.43 0.33
N LEU A 42 -11.76 7.87 0.95
CA LEU A 42 -10.38 8.08 0.54
C LEU A 42 -10.14 7.50 -0.86
N LEU A 43 -10.62 6.29 -1.12
CA LEU A 43 -10.57 5.65 -2.44
C LEU A 43 -11.43 6.39 -3.48
N SER A 44 -12.55 6.99 -3.10
CA SER A 44 -13.34 7.80 -4.02
C SER A 44 -12.65 9.12 -4.38
N SER A 45 -11.86 9.68 -3.44
CA SER A 45 -11.15 10.96 -3.63
C SER A 45 -9.80 10.80 -4.32
N TYR A 46 -9.09 9.70 -4.03
CA TYR A 46 -7.71 9.44 -4.48
C TYR A 46 -7.53 8.10 -5.18
N GLY A 47 -8.38 7.12 -4.88
CA GLY A 47 -8.39 5.79 -5.49
C GLY A 47 -9.08 5.73 -6.85
N ALA A 48 -9.32 6.88 -7.50
CA ALA A 48 -9.46 6.94 -8.94
C ALA A 48 -8.09 6.65 -9.60
N TYR A 49 -7.52 5.48 -9.31
CA TYR A 49 -6.56 4.90 -10.22
C TYR A 49 -7.33 4.61 -11.50
N ILE A 50 -7.28 5.55 -12.44
CA ILE A 50 -7.83 5.36 -13.77
C ILE A 50 -6.79 4.52 -14.50
N PRO A 51 -7.07 3.24 -14.81
CA PRO A 51 -6.13 2.39 -15.53
C PRO A 51 -5.77 3.09 -16.83
N THR A 52 -4.51 3.47 -16.97
CA THR A 52 -4.02 4.00 -18.24
C THR A 52 -4.02 2.86 -19.26
N ALA A 53 -4.01 3.18 -20.55
CA ALA A 53 -3.92 2.14 -21.58
C ALA A 53 -2.71 1.21 -21.37
N ALA A 54 -1.61 1.74 -20.83
CA ALA A 54 -0.42 0.97 -20.48
C ALA A 54 -0.63 0.01 -19.29
N ASP A 55 -1.40 0.43 -18.28
CA ASP A 55 -1.76 -0.44 -17.14
C ASP A 55 -2.62 -1.63 -17.60
N ARG A 56 -3.58 -1.38 -18.49
CA ARG A 56 -4.41 -2.43 -19.09
C ARG A 56 -3.60 -3.38 -19.97
N GLU A 57 -2.66 -2.85 -20.76
CA GLU A 57 -1.77 -3.68 -21.58
C GLU A 57 -0.88 -4.58 -20.71
N LYS A 58 -0.37 -4.06 -19.59
CA LYS A 58 0.41 -4.82 -18.62
C LYS A 58 -0.41 -5.91 -17.94
N ALA A 59 -1.64 -5.63 -17.56
CA ALA A 59 -2.56 -6.63 -17.01
C ALA A 59 -2.80 -7.78 -18.01
N LEU A 60 -3.07 -7.45 -19.28
CA LEU A 60 -3.28 -8.44 -20.34
C LEU A 60 -2.03 -9.31 -20.63
N GLN A 61 -0.83 -8.73 -20.55
CA GLN A 61 0.42 -9.48 -20.70
C GLN A 61 0.60 -10.49 -19.56
N LEU A 62 0.24 -10.10 -18.33
CA LEU A 62 0.33 -10.98 -17.15
C LEU A 62 -0.62 -12.18 -17.27
N GLU A 63 -1.86 -11.96 -17.73
CA GLU A 63 -2.84 -13.04 -17.94
C GLU A 63 -2.43 -14.03 -19.05
N GLN A 64 -1.63 -13.59 -20.02
CA GLN A 64 -1.13 -14.44 -21.11
C GLN A 64 0.13 -15.23 -20.75
N GLU A 65 0.78 -14.90 -19.64
CA GLU A 65 2.00 -15.55 -19.17
C GLU A 65 1.74 -16.61 -18.08
N GLU A 66 0.47 -16.76 -17.63
CA GLU A 66 0.00 -17.80 -16.70
C GLU A 66 -0.44 -19.10 -17.41
#